data_AF-A0A2P4S954-F1
#
_entry.id   AF-A0A2P4S954-F1
#
_cell.length_a   1.000
_cell.length_b   1.000
_cell.length_c   1.000
_cell.angle_alpha   90.00
_cell.angle_beta   90.00
_cell.angle_gamma   90.00
#
_symmetry.space_group_name_H-M   'P 1'
#
loop_
_entity.id
_entity.type
_entity.pdbx_description
1 polymer ?
#
loop_
_entity_poly.entity_id
_entity_poly.type
_entity_poly.pdbx_seq_one_letter_code
_entity_poly.pdbx_strand_id
1 'polypeptide(L)'
;MLQALKEDLLHDVKSKELRVIVISAEGPVFCSGHDLKELSTQDDVKHHTQVFELCAEVMTLIQRLPVPVIAKVNGLATAAGCQLVASCDIAVASEKSRFATPGVNIGLFCSTPAVALGRSLPRKVGLFLSYCVIL
;
A
#
# COMPACT_ATOMS: atom_id res chain seq x y z
N MET A 1 -10.12 7.94 2.39
CA MET A 1 -8.93 7.98 1.52
C MET A 1 -8.98 6.91 0.42
N LEU A 2 -9.05 5.60 0.75
CA LEU A 2 -9.02 4.53 -0.27
C LEU A 2 -10.11 4.67 -1.35
N GLN A 3 -11.31 5.12 -0.96
CA GLN A 3 -12.39 5.38 -1.90
C GLN A 3 -12.04 6.47 -2.93
N ALA A 4 -11.49 7.60 -2.46
CA ALA A 4 -11.02 8.67 -3.36
C ALA A 4 -9.89 8.18 -4.28
N LEU A 5 -8.92 7.42 -3.74
CA LEU A 5 -7.86 6.84 -4.56
C LEU A 5 -8.42 5.91 -5.65
N LYS A 6 -9.42 5.09 -5.32
CA LYS A 6 -10.09 4.23 -6.31
C LYS A 6 -10.75 5.04 -7.42
N GLU A 7 -11.46 6.10 -7.06
CA GLU A 7 -12.12 7.00 -8.01
C GLU A 7 -11.11 7.70 -8.92
N ASP A 8 -10.01 8.21 -8.35
CA ASP A 8 -8.93 8.85 -9.09
C ASP A 8 -8.21 7.88 -10.04
N LEU A 9 -7.98 6.63 -9.63
CA LEU A 9 -7.36 5.60 -10.48
C LEU A 9 -8.25 5.22 -11.69
N LEU A 10 -9.56 5.34 -11.55
CA LEU A 10 -10.52 5.08 -12.62
C LEU A 10 -10.80 6.31 -13.48
N HIS A 11 -10.38 7.49 -13.02
CA HIS A 11 -10.56 8.73 -13.74
C HIS A 11 -9.84 8.66 -15.09
N ASP A 12 -10.57 8.93 -16.18
CA ASP A 12 -10.07 8.90 -17.54
C ASP A 12 -9.36 7.61 -17.99
N VAL A 13 -9.60 6.47 -17.32
CA VAL A 13 -8.96 5.18 -17.66
C VAL A 13 -9.26 4.70 -19.08
N LYS A 14 -10.36 5.17 -19.68
CA LYS A 14 -10.77 4.87 -21.07
C LYS A 14 -10.17 5.86 -22.09
N SER A 15 -9.55 6.94 -21.64
CA SER A 15 -8.93 7.93 -22.51
C SER A 15 -7.70 7.33 -23.18
N LYS A 16 -7.58 7.52 -24.49
CA LYS A 16 -6.38 7.12 -25.24
C LYS A 16 -5.17 8.03 -24.96
N GLU A 17 -5.41 9.19 -24.37
CA GLU A 17 -4.39 10.15 -23.97
C GLU A 17 -3.74 9.80 -22.63
N LEU A 18 -4.39 8.97 -21.80
CA LEU A 18 -3.80 8.50 -20.55
C LEU A 18 -2.66 7.52 -20.87
N ARG A 19 -1.44 7.86 -20.43
CA ARG A 19 -0.23 7.06 -20.71
C ARG A 19 0.38 6.43 -19.46
N VAL A 20 0.23 7.07 -18.32
CA VAL A 20 0.84 6.67 -17.05
C VAL A 20 0.06 7.32 -15.91
N ILE A 21 0.02 6.65 -14.76
CA ILE A 21 -0.48 7.20 -13.50
C ILE A 21 0.68 7.31 -12.52
N VAL A 22 0.82 8.46 -11.86
CA VAL A 22 1.84 8.68 -10.84
C VAL A 22 1.18 8.91 -9.49
N ILE A 23 1.42 8.02 -8.54
CA ILE A 23 0.96 8.15 -7.16
C ILE A 23 2.08 8.82 -6.36
N SER A 24 1.77 9.97 -5.78
CA SER A 24 2.67 10.70 -4.89
C SER A 24 1.93 11.23 -3.68
N ALA A 25 2.66 11.53 -2.61
CA ALA A 25 2.13 12.14 -1.41
C ALA A 25 2.84 13.46 -1.11
N GLU A 26 2.13 14.35 -0.42
CA GLU A 26 2.69 15.58 0.11
C GLU A 26 3.16 15.39 1.56
N GLY A 27 4.30 15.98 1.90
CA GLY A 27 4.86 15.92 3.25
C GLY A 27 5.87 14.79 3.50
N PRO A 28 6.16 14.49 4.78
CA PRO A 28 7.25 13.58 5.16
C PRO A 28 6.87 12.09 5.16
N VAL A 29 5.59 11.77 4.99
CA VAL A 29 5.06 10.40 5.00
C VAL A 29 4.35 10.16 3.68
N PHE A 30 4.75 9.10 2.98
CA PHE A 30 4.10 8.68 1.75
C PHE A 30 2.73 8.05 2.04
N CYS A 31 2.70 7.04 2.91
CA CYS A 31 1.47 6.39 3.35
C CYS A 31 1.72 5.63 4.64
N SER A 32 0.98 5.97 5.72
CA SER A 32 1.10 5.33 7.03
C SER A 32 0.35 3.99 7.14
N GLY A 33 -0.50 3.67 6.17
CA GLY A 33 -1.40 2.50 6.20
C GLY A 33 -2.74 2.83 6.86
N HIS A 34 -3.43 1.81 7.37
CA HIS A 34 -4.73 2.00 8.04
C HIS A 34 -4.58 2.74 9.37
N ASP A 35 -5.55 3.60 9.68
CA ASP A 35 -5.64 4.22 11.01
C ASP A 35 -6.06 3.14 12.02
N LEU A 36 -5.16 2.81 12.94
CA LEU A 36 -5.42 1.81 13.96
C LEU A 36 -6.53 2.24 14.92
N LYS A 37 -6.81 3.54 15.07
CA LYS A 37 -7.95 4.01 15.88
C LYS A 37 -9.27 3.65 15.22
N GLU A 38 -9.35 3.77 13.90
CA GLU A 38 -10.53 3.38 13.09
C GLU A 38 -10.78 1.87 13.16
N LEU A 39 -9.72 1.08 13.32
CA LEU A 39 -9.78 -0.38 13.45
C LEU A 39 -9.82 -0.91 14.90
N SER A 40 -9.87 -0.01 15.91
CA SER A 40 -9.80 -0.39 17.33
C SER A 40 -11.17 -0.63 17.98
N THR A 41 -12.25 -0.18 17.35
CA THR A 41 -13.61 -0.38 17.87
C THR A 41 -14.00 -1.85 17.69
N GLN A 42 -14.08 -2.59 18.80
CA GLN A 42 -14.32 -4.04 18.82
C GLN A 42 -15.65 -4.49 18.18
N ASP A 43 -16.59 -3.56 17.97
CA ASP A 43 -17.99 -3.89 17.66
C ASP A 43 -18.37 -3.85 16.18
N ASP A 44 -17.44 -3.60 15.24
CA ASP A 44 -17.80 -3.50 13.82
C ASP A 44 -16.92 -4.35 12.89
N VAL A 45 -17.06 -5.67 13.05
CA VAL A 45 -16.47 -6.67 12.13
C VAL A 45 -16.87 -6.40 10.67
N LYS A 46 -18.08 -5.88 10.43
CA LYS A 46 -18.54 -5.54 9.08
C LYS A 46 -17.75 -4.38 8.50
N HIS A 47 -17.55 -3.31 9.26
CA HIS A 47 -16.70 -2.19 8.85
C HIS A 47 -15.27 -2.61 8.57
N HIS A 48 -14.66 -3.40 9.47
CA HIS A 48 -13.31 -3.92 9.24
C HIS A 48 -13.23 -4.73 7.95
N THR A 49 -14.23 -5.58 7.69
CA THR A 49 -14.31 -6.37 6.46
C THR A 49 -14.38 -5.46 5.24
N GLN A 50 -15.25 -4.45 5.26
CA GLN A 50 -15.40 -3.48 4.16
C GLN A 50 -14.10 -2.71 3.88
N VAL A 51 -13.38 -2.28 4.94
CA VAL A 51 -12.10 -1.57 4.81
C VAL A 51 -11.05 -2.47 4.14
N PHE A 52 -10.91 -3.72 4.59
CA PHE A 52 -9.95 -4.66 4.00
C PHE A 52 -10.33 -5.10 2.58
N GLU A 53 -11.62 -5.27 2.29
CA GLU A 53 -12.13 -5.56 0.94
C GLU A 53 -11.83 -4.42 -0.02
N LEU A 54 -12.12 -3.17 0.37
CA LEU A 54 -11.80 -2.00 -0.44
C LEU A 54 -10.29 -1.85 -0.65
N CYS A 55 -9.49 -2.12 0.39
CA CYS A 55 -8.04 -2.13 0.27
C CYS A 55 -7.59 -3.17 -0.76
N ALA A 56 -8.05 -4.42 -0.67
CA ALA A 56 -7.71 -5.48 -1.62
C ALA A 56 -8.16 -5.16 -3.05
N GLU A 57 -9.34 -4.54 -3.20
CA GLU A 57 -9.87 -4.10 -4.48
C GLU A 57 -8.95 -3.06 -5.13
N VAL A 58 -8.57 -2.00 -4.41
CA VAL A 58 -7.68 -0.95 -4.92
C VAL A 58 -6.33 -1.54 -5.35
N MET A 59 -5.74 -2.41 -4.53
CA MET A 59 -4.44 -3.00 -4.83
C MET A 59 -4.49 -3.92 -6.06
N THR A 60 -5.61 -4.62 -6.26
CA THR A 60 -5.85 -5.44 -7.44
C THR A 60 -6.15 -4.59 -8.67
N LEU A 61 -6.88 -3.48 -8.49
CA LEU A 61 -7.18 -2.53 -9.54
C LEU A 61 -5.89 -1.95 -10.13
N ILE A 62 -4.95 -1.51 -9.29
CA ILE A 62 -3.66 -0.97 -9.73
C ILE A 62 -2.96 -1.93 -10.71
N GLN A 63 -2.92 -3.23 -10.38
CA GLN A 63 -2.27 -4.26 -11.22
C GLN A 63 -3.03 -4.59 -12.52
N ARG A 64 -4.28 -4.14 -12.65
CA ARG A 64 -5.15 -4.41 -13.82
C ARG A 64 -5.33 -3.20 -14.73
N LEU A 65 -4.78 -2.04 -14.37
CA LEU A 65 -4.90 -0.83 -15.17
C LEU A 65 -4.21 -1.02 -16.53
N PRO A 66 -4.77 -0.43 -17.60
CA PRO A 66 -4.21 -0.56 -18.95
C PRO A 66 -2.95 0.29 -19.17
N VAL A 67 -2.57 1.10 -18.19
CA VAL A 67 -1.42 2.00 -18.22
C VAL A 67 -0.53 1.74 -17.00
N PRO A 68 0.80 1.94 -17.12
CA PRO A 68 1.69 1.77 -15.98
C PRO A 68 1.37 2.72 -14.82
N VAL A 69 1.50 2.21 -13.60
CA VAL A 69 1.37 2.96 -12.35
C VAL A 69 2.71 3.08 -11.67
N ILE A 70 3.12 4.31 -11.39
CA ILE A 70 4.41 4.64 -10.76
C ILE A 70 4.16 5.20 -9.37
N ALA A 71 4.74 4.55 -8.35
CA ALA A 71 4.81 5.10 -7.00
C ALA A 71 6.03 6.03 -6.89
N LYS A 72 5.79 7.34 -6.79
CA LYS A 72 6.82 8.33 -6.46
C LYS A 72 6.89 8.47 -4.94
N VAL A 73 7.76 7.68 -4.34
CA VAL A 73 7.89 7.56 -2.89
C VAL A 73 8.89 8.59 -2.38
N ASN A 74 8.39 9.50 -1.55
CA ASN A 74 9.22 10.39 -0.74
C ASN A 74 8.80 10.25 0.73
N GLY A 75 9.76 9.92 1.60
CA GLY A 75 9.51 9.75 3.03
C GLY A 75 9.03 8.35 3.41
N LEU A 76 8.27 8.25 4.50
CA LEU A 76 7.92 6.96 5.11
C LEU A 76 6.71 6.29 4.45
N ALA A 77 6.85 5.05 4.02
CA ALA A 77 5.73 4.17 3.67
C ALA A 77 5.67 3.01 4.66
N THR A 78 4.55 2.80 5.35
CA THR A 78 4.39 1.74 6.34
C THR A 78 3.18 0.84 6.13
N ALA A 79 3.29 -0.42 6.52
CA ALA A 79 2.20 -1.41 6.50
C ALA A 79 1.48 -1.46 5.14
N ALA A 80 0.20 -1.08 5.06
CA ALA A 80 -0.55 -1.02 3.80
C ALA A 80 0.00 0.03 2.82
N GLY A 81 0.78 1.01 3.28
CA GLY A 81 1.57 1.89 2.42
C GLY A 81 2.69 1.15 1.68
N CYS A 82 3.34 0.17 2.32
CA CYS A 82 4.30 -0.70 1.62
C CYS A 82 3.59 -1.58 0.59
N GLN A 83 2.38 -2.05 0.90
CA GLN A 83 1.55 -2.79 -0.05
C GLN A 83 1.23 -1.94 -1.28
N LEU A 84 0.81 -0.68 -1.08
CA LEU A 84 0.50 0.25 -2.16
C LEU A 84 1.67 0.40 -3.13
N VAL A 85 2.86 0.64 -2.58
CA VAL A 85 4.09 0.79 -3.37
C VAL A 85 4.42 -0.51 -4.11
N ALA A 86 4.33 -1.66 -3.43
CA ALA A 86 4.63 -2.97 -4.02
C ALA A 86 3.56 -3.46 -5.01
N SER A 87 2.38 -2.85 -5.02
CA SER A 87 1.33 -3.12 -6.02
C SER A 87 1.51 -2.31 -7.31
N CYS A 88 2.28 -1.23 -7.28
CA CYS A 88 2.58 -0.43 -8.47
C CYS A 88 3.60 -1.14 -9.37
N ASP A 89 3.61 -0.83 -10.66
CA ASP A 89 4.54 -1.42 -11.63
C ASP A 89 5.99 -0.97 -11.37
N ILE A 90 6.16 0.30 -11.00
CA ILE A 90 7.47 0.90 -10.73
C ILE A 90 7.39 1.72 -9.44
N ALA A 91 8.40 1.57 -8.58
CA ALA A 91 8.62 2.43 -7.43
C ALA A 91 9.87 3.29 -7.64
N VAL A 92 9.71 4.61 -7.61
CA VAL A 92 10.81 5.59 -7.62
C VAL A 92 10.91 6.16 -6.21
N ALA A 93 11.96 5.80 -5.48
CA ALA A 93 12.18 6.19 -4.10
C ALA A 93 13.29 7.24 -3.98
N SER A 94 13.06 8.29 -3.19
CA SER A 94 14.12 9.24 -2.81
C SER A 94 15.08 8.63 -1.79
N GLU A 95 16.26 9.23 -1.59
CA GLU A 95 17.21 8.82 -0.54
C GLU A 95 16.62 8.90 0.89
N LYS A 96 15.60 9.73 1.07
CA LYS A 96 14.88 9.92 2.33
C LYS A 96 13.80 8.85 2.54
N SER A 97 13.48 8.06 1.52
CA SER A 97 12.41 7.08 1.60
C SER A 97 12.75 5.95 2.55
N ARG A 98 11.76 5.52 3.31
CA ARG A 98 11.85 4.41 4.25
C ARG A 98 10.62 3.53 4.13
N PHE A 99 10.81 2.22 4.24
CA PHE A 99 9.75 1.22 4.14
C PHE A 99 9.76 0.38 5.41
N ALA A 100 8.61 0.23 6.06
CA ALA A 100 8.53 -0.53 7.30
C ALA A 100 7.17 -1.22 7.48
N THR A 101 7.18 -2.41 8.06
CA THR A 101 5.97 -3.20 8.37
C THR A 101 5.93 -3.44 9.89
N PRO A 102 5.64 -2.39 10.68
CA PRO A 102 5.85 -2.41 12.14
C PRO A 102 4.79 -3.18 12.92
N GLY A 103 3.77 -3.76 12.27
CA GLY A 103 2.67 -4.44 12.97
C GLY A 103 3.14 -5.52 13.93
N VAL A 104 4.25 -6.19 13.59
CA VAL A 104 4.85 -7.23 14.44
C VAL A 104 5.25 -6.70 15.82
N ASN A 105 5.63 -5.43 15.93
CA ASN A 105 6.00 -4.78 17.20
C ASN A 105 4.79 -4.56 18.13
N ILE A 106 3.57 -4.65 17.60
CA ILE A 106 2.31 -4.55 18.36
C ILE A 106 1.55 -5.89 18.36
N GLY A 107 2.24 -6.99 18.07
CA GLY A 107 1.66 -8.34 18.07
C GLY A 107 0.74 -8.64 16.88
N LEU A 108 0.74 -7.79 15.85
CA LEU A 108 -0.07 -7.97 14.65
C LEU A 108 0.79 -8.43 13.48
N PHE A 109 0.40 -9.53 12.85
CA PHE A 109 1.03 -9.89 11.58
C PHE A 109 0.53 -8.97 10.47
N CYS A 110 1.43 -8.24 9.81
CA CYS A 110 1.11 -7.43 8.63
C CYS A 110 0.84 -8.32 7.40
N SER A 111 -0.25 -9.10 7.43
CA SER A 111 -0.63 -10.02 6.36
C SER A 111 -0.94 -9.32 5.04
N THR A 112 -1.56 -8.14 5.09
CA THR A 112 -2.01 -7.38 3.90
C THR A 112 -0.86 -7.06 2.93
N PRO A 113 0.29 -6.50 3.36
CA PRO A 113 1.43 -6.28 2.46
C PRO A 113 2.19 -7.55 2.08
N ALA A 114 2.08 -8.66 2.82
CA ALA A 114 2.95 -9.82 2.67
C ALA A 114 2.92 -10.43 1.25
N VAL A 115 1.74 -10.48 0.61
CA VAL A 115 1.62 -11.00 -0.76
C VAL A 115 2.32 -10.09 -1.77
N ALA A 116 2.09 -8.77 -1.69
CA ALA A 116 2.69 -7.82 -2.61
C ALA A 116 4.21 -7.73 -2.43
N LEU A 117 4.69 -7.68 -1.18
CA LEU A 117 6.12 -7.67 -0.85
C LEU A 117 6.81 -8.98 -1.24
N GLY A 118 6.18 -10.12 -0.98
CA GLY A 118 6.72 -11.44 -1.34
C GLY A 118 6.88 -11.65 -2.85
N ARG A 119 6.06 -10.97 -3.66
CA ARG A 119 6.16 -10.99 -5.13
C ARG A 119 7.19 -9.99 -5.67
N SER A 120 7.34 -8.85 -5.00
CA SER A 120 8.14 -7.73 -5.48
C SER A 120 9.58 -7.72 -4.96
N LEU A 121 9.86 -8.44 -3.87
CA LEU A 121 11.16 -8.46 -3.22
C LEU A 121 11.80 -9.85 -3.22
N PRO A 122 13.14 -9.95 -3.16
CA PRO A 122 13.82 -11.21 -2.92
C PRO A 122 13.29 -11.86 -1.63
N ARG A 123 13.07 -13.18 -1.66
CA ARG A 123 12.42 -13.93 -0.58
C ARG A 123 12.95 -13.60 0.82
N LYS A 124 14.27 -13.50 1.00
CA LYS A 124 14.89 -13.18 2.30
C LYS A 124 14.52 -11.78 2.80
N VAL A 125 14.45 -10.80 1.90
CA VAL A 125 14.11 -9.41 2.24
C VAL A 125 12.62 -9.28 2.55
N GLY A 126 11.77 -9.89 1.72
CA GLY A 126 10.31 -9.90 1.96
C GLY A 126 9.95 -10.55 3.29
N LEU A 127 10.59 -11.69 3.62
CA LEU A 127 10.41 -12.37 4.90
C LEU A 127 10.95 -11.52 6.06
N PHE A 128 12.12 -10.90 5.91
CA PHE A 128 12.68 -10.00 6.92
C PHE A 128 11.73 -8.84 7.22
N LEU A 129 11.22 -8.15 6.22
CA LEU A 129 10.25 -7.07 6.45
C LEU A 129 8.97 -7.59 7.11
N SER A 130 8.44 -8.73 6.65
CA SER A 130 7.15 -9.23 7.15
C SER A 130 7.21 -9.81 8.57
N TYR A 131 8.37 -10.32 9.01
CA TYR A 131 8.51 -11.09 10.24
C TYR A 131 9.57 -10.58 11.22
N CYS A 132 10.46 -9.66 10.83
CA CYS A 132 11.53 -9.22 11.72
C CYS A 132 10.99 -8.21 12.75
N VAL A 133 10.60 -8.77 13.89
CA VAL A 133 10.81 -8.16 15.20
C VAL A 133 12.30 -8.33 15.47
N ILE A 134 13.06 -7.25 15.61
CA ILE A 134 14.38 -7.36 16.24
C ILE A 134 14.08 -7.77 17.69
N LEU A 135 14.29 -9.06 18.00
CA LEU A 135 14.54 -9.51 19.38
C LEU A 135 15.95 -9.07 19.78
#